data_AF-A0A0F9F989-F1
#
_entry.id   AF-A0A0F9F989-F1
#
_cell.length_a   1.000
_cell.length_b   1.000
_cell.length_c   1.000
_cell.angle_alpha   90.00
_cell.angle_beta   90.00
_cell.angle_gamma   90.00
#
_symmetry.space_group_name_H-M   'P 1'
#
loop_
_entity.id
_entity.type
_entity.pdbx_description
1 polymer ?
#
loop_
_entity_poly.entity_id
_entity_poly.type
_entity_poly.pdbx_seq_one_letter_code
_entity_poly.pdbx_strand_id
1 'polypeptide(L)'
;MSLFISYREITYVPSDSGVRIIITTDVLCHAWLRVTATSPNLHKKISIIRGLPLKEDIRFCFVVFGDFEQFEAGDTYIHTFYIEDWPAGTTKWFYPFASVAGIFSVSTGPFFEYLNTGIAPVPVPDAMYHLNSVDPELRPIGGGGAWIDIDLSYEAPLGASGVILCLVNSDAGQEQRVALRKPGTTYDLYTDMMRDSITWVIVGLSSSRQIQARAETTGRVHFYVMGFTGPKVVFPDTPIDIFPTVVDSYHSTDINTLWPDARLILTDLSSSRLSDTTHSIRPSGSSKELYQGSYRKWPFSIVGADGNVQTKLAGIGHPISRWLAYAYIPDTVYTSLNGIDLGALTGGAWTAKHTIALSADARWAFVEMTHAIASLDVSIRKRYSYFDEKFRNAAHAWLITHVDESSFFEIYSGGGASTQLLLAGT
;
A
#
# COMPACT_ATOMS: atom_id res chain seq x y z
N MET A 1 17.88 38.53 2.12
CA MET A 1 17.54 37.81 3.37
C MET A 1 18.30 36.51 3.34
N SER A 2 19.08 36.19 4.37
CA SER A 2 19.81 34.92 4.44
C SER A 2 18.79 33.81 4.69
N LEU A 3 18.71 32.85 3.77
CA LEU A 3 17.83 31.70 3.90
C LEU A 3 18.64 30.54 4.50
N PHE A 4 18.22 30.06 5.66
CA PHE A 4 18.84 28.92 6.34
C PHE A 4 17.90 27.71 6.25
N ILE A 5 18.46 26.59 5.83
CA ILE A 5 17.79 25.29 5.79
C ILE A 5 18.49 24.40 6.82
N SER A 6 17.72 23.76 7.69
CA SER A 6 18.21 22.79 8.67
C SER A 6 17.84 21.38 8.21
N TYR A 7 18.85 20.54 8.00
CA TYR A 7 18.68 19.11 7.77
C TYR A 7 18.49 18.41 9.12
N ARG A 8 17.30 17.89 9.37
CA ARG A 8 16.86 17.35 10.66
C ARG A 8 17.22 15.90 10.83
N GLU A 9 17.09 15.13 9.76
CA GLU A 9 17.28 13.68 9.76
C GLU A 9 17.88 13.23 8.43
N ILE A 10 18.73 12.20 8.48
CA ILE A 10 19.20 11.46 7.32
C ILE A 10 19.09 9.97 7.61
N THR A 11 18.44 9.25 6.71
CA THR A 11 18.19 7.81 6.84
C THR A 11 18.70 7.09 5.61
N TYR A 12 19.43 6.00 5.84
CA TYR A 12 20.01 5.15 4.79
C TYR A 12 19.24 3.83 4.73
N VAL A 13 18.75 3.47 3.54
CA VAL A 13 18.04 2.24 3.27
C VAL A 13 18.79 1.47 2.18
N PRO A 14 19.68 0.53 2.55
CA PRO A 14 20.42 -0.29 1.58
C PRO A 14 19.47 -1.20 0.77
N SER A 15 19.82 -1.43 -0.50
CA SER A 15 19.19 -2.36 -1.44
C SER A 15 20.26 -3.17 -2.19
N ASP A 16 19.86 -4.22 -2.90
CA ASP A 16 20.79 -5.03 -3.72
C ASP A 16 21.43 -4.25 -4.86
N SER A 17 20.84 -3.12 -5.24
CA SER A 17 21.25 -2.30 -6.37
C SER A 17 21.84 -0.94 -5.94
N GLY A 18 21.92 -0.65 -4.64
CA GLY A 18 22.39 0.64 -4.13
C GLY A 18 21.92 1.02 -2.73
N VAL A 19 21.84 2.32 -2.48
CA VAL A 19 21.38 2.88 -1.19
C VAL A 19 20.40 4.01 -1.46
N ARG A 20 19.20 3.89 -0.89
CA ARG A 20 18.23 5.00 -0.84
C ARG A 20 18.55 5.87 0.37
N ILE A 21 18.64 7.17 0.13
CA ILE A 21 18.95 8.17 1.15
C ILE A 21 17.74 9.07 1.28
N ILE A 22 17.22 9.21 2.49
CA ILE A 22 16.05 10.03 2.82
C ILE A 22 16.52 11.14 3.74
N ILE A 23 16.22 12.39 3.38
CA ILE A 23 16.61 13.57 4.16
C ILE A 23 15.36 14.38 4.50
N THR A 24 15.26 14.83 5.75
CA THR A 24 14.17 15.70 6.20
C THR A 24 14.68 17.10 6.49
N THR A 25 13.99 18.12 5.99
CA THR A 25 14.29 19.55 6.21
C THR A 25 13.20 20.22 7.04
N ASP A 26 13.47 21.42 7.56
CA ASP A 26 12.52 22.21 8.34
C ASP A 26 11.75 23.29 7.55
N VAL A 27 12.06 23.40 6.26
CA VAL A 27 11.40 24.33 5.33
C VAL A 27 11.20 23.62 4.01
N LEU A 28 10.09 23.93 3.31
CA LEU A 28 9.89 23.47 1.94
C LEU A 28 11.03 23.97 1.06
N CYS A 29 11.76 23.05 0.45
CA CYS A 29 12.90 23.38 -0.42
C CYS A 29 13.09 22.33 -1.51
N HIS A 30 13.85 22.69 -2.54
CA HIS A 30 14.33 21.73 -3.53
C HIS A 30 15.77 21.36 -3.19
N ALA A 31 16.04 20.08 -2.95
CA ALA A 31 17.30 19.57 -2.47
C ALA A 31 18.07 18.75 -3.52
N TRP A 32 19.39 18.81 -3.39
CA TRP A 32 20.34 17.98 -4.11
C TRP A 32 21.28 17.32 -3.10
N LEU A 33 21.74 16.13 -3.44
CA LEU A 33 22.72 15.37 -2.66
C LEU A 33 24.02 15.30 -3.42
N ARG A 34 25.04 15.99 -2.92
CA ARG A 34 26.40 15.85 -3.42
C ARG A 34 27.03 14.59 -2.84
N VAL A 35 27.57 13.74 -3.71
CA VAL A 35 28.18 12.46 -3.34
C VAL A 35 29.62 12.39 -3.82
N THR A 36 30.51 11.96 -2.95
CA THR A 36 31.93 11.76 -3.27
C THR A 36 32.46 10.45 -2.67
N ALA A 37 33.45 9.86 -3.33
CA ALA A 37 34.22 8.71 -2.85
C ALA A 37 35.52 9.12 -2.15
N THR A 38 35.72 10.40 -1.84
CA THR A 38 36.87 10.88 -1.07
C THR A 38 36.39 11.82 0.02
N SER A 39 36.89 11.64 1.25
CA SER A 39 36.54 12.51 2.38
C SER A 39 36.70 13.99 2.00
N PRO A 40 35.64 14.81 2.12
CA PRO A 40 35.74 16.24 1.83
C PRO A 40 36.78 16.89 2.75
N ASN A 41 37.60 17.78 2.17
CA ASN A 41 38.54 18.57 2.96
C ASN A 41 37.80 19.74 3.62
N LEU A 42 38.00 19.91 4.92
CA LEU A 42 37.42 21.01 5.69
C LEU A 42 38.39 22.21 5.68
N HIS A 43 37.98 23.29 5.01
CA HIS A 43 38.70 24.55 4.98
C HIS A 43 38.03 25.55 5.91
N LYS A 44 38.77 26.05 6.90
CA LYS A 44 38.32 27.17 7.74
C LYS A 44 38.77 28.47 7.10
N LYS A 45 37.84 29.22 6.52
CA LYS A 45 38.11 30.56 6.01
C LYS A 45 37.98 31.57 7.16
N ILE A 46 38.88 32.54 7.18
CA ILE A 46 38.81 33.65 8.13
C ILE A 46 37.69 34.58 7.67
N SER A 47 36.65 34.73 8.49
CA SER A 47 35.65 35.79 8.37
C SER A 47 36.01 36.93 9.32
N ILE A 48 35.89 38.17 8.86
CA ILE A 48 36.08 39.34 9.74
C ILE A 48 34.70 39.77 10.24
N ILE A 49 34.40 39.50 11.50
CA ILE A 49 33.15 39.90 12.14
C ILE A 49 33.46 40.97 13.17
N ARG A 50 32.95 42.19 12.95
CA ARG A 50 33.20 43.36 13.82
C ARG A 50 34.70 43.65 14.05
N GLY A 51 35.51 43.47 13.02
CA GLY A 51 36.96 43.69 13.08
C GLY A 51 37.76 42.55 13.70
N LEU A 52 37.12 41.48 14.18
CA LEU A 52 37.80 40.28 14.70
C LEU A 52 37.87 39.20 13.62
N PRO A 53 39.07 38.66 13.29
CA PRO A 53 39.20 37.53 12.39
C PRO A 53 38.78 36.24 13.12
N LEU A 54 37.62 35.70 12.75
CA LEU A 54 37.10 34.44 13.27
C LEU A 54 37.27 33.33 12.20
N LYS A 55 37.73 32.14 12.60
CA LYS A 55 37.86 30.97 11.70
C LYS A 55 36.57 30.16 11.69
N GLU A 56 35.45 30.84 11.47
CA GLU A 56 34.10 30.27 11.61
C GLU A 56 33.45 29.92 10.27
N ASP A 57 33.91 30.47 9.14
CA ASP A 57 33.39 30.11 7.81
C ASP A 57 33.98 28.76 7.37
N ILE A 58 33.29 27.68 7.71
CA ILE A 58 33.62 26.31 7.33
C ILE A 58 33.17 26.08 5.89
N ARG A 59 34.11 25.70 5.02
CA ARG A 59 33.85 25.28 3.64
C ARG A 59 34.36 23.88 3.41
N PHE A 60 33.62 23.11 2.64
CA PHE A 60 34.02 21.78 2.21
C PHE A 60 34.56 21.85 0.77
N CYS A 61 35.75 21.30 0.56
CA CYS A 61 36.31 21.12 -0.77
C CYS A 61 36.21 19.65 -1.17
N PHE A 62 35.56 19.42 -2.30
CA PHE A 62 35.36 18.10 -2.89
C PHE A 62 36.32 17.94 -4.06
N VAL A 63 37.07 16.84 -4.09
CA VAL A 63 38.06 16.57 -5.15
C VAL A 63 37.35 16.11 -6.44
N VAL A 64 36.44 15.15 -6.30
CA VAL A 64 35.55 14.64 -7.35
C VAL A 64 34.21 14.39 -6.71
N PHE A 65 33.12 14.83 -7.35
CA PHE A 65 31.77 14.64 -6.83
C PHE A 65 30.74 14.53 -7.96
N GLY A 66 29.62 13.89 -7.66
CA GLY A 66 28.39 13.95 -8.46
C GLY A 66 27.27 14.58 -7.63
N ASP A 67 26.41 15.36 -8.27
CA ASP A 67 25.23 15.94 -7.64
C ASP A 67 23.99 15.18 -8.12
N PHE A 68 23.18 14.73 -7.18
CA PHE A 68 21.94 13.99 -7.44
C PHE A 68 20.77 14.85 -7.02
N GLU A 69 19.83 15.08 -7.92
CA GLU A 69 18.59 15.80 -7.62
C GLU A 69 17.62 14.90 -6.86
N GLN A 70 16.79 15.51 -5.99
CA GLN A 70 15.73 14.79 -5.30
C GLN A 70 14.73 14.17 -6.31
N PHE A 71 14.04 13.10 -5.93
CA PHE A 71 13.02 12.51 -6.79
C PHE A 71 11.67 13.22 -6.74
N GLU A 72 11.38 13.92 -5.65
CA GLU A 72 10.12 14.61 -5.48
C GLU A 72 10.05 15.86 -6.38
N ALA A 73 8.88 16.11 -6.96
CA ALA A 73 8.65 17.31 -7.76
C ALA A 73 8.50 18.56 -6.87
N GLY A 74 9.24 19.63 -7.20
CA GLY A 74 9.12 20.92 -6.54
C GLY A 74 9.79 20.99 -5.17
N ASP A 75 9.30 21.88 -4.30
CA ASP A 75 9.83 22.08 -2.96
C ASP A 75 9.12 21.14 -1.96
N THR A 76 9.86 20.34 -1.19
CA THR A 76 9.34 19.36 -0.22
C THR A 76 10.03 19.45 1.14
N TYR A 77 9.50 18.74 2.15
CA TYR A 77 10.16 18.54 3.46
C TYR A 77 10.96 17.24 3.54
N ILE A 78 10.63 16.27 2.68
CA ILE A 78 11.25 14.95 2.61
C ILE A 78 11.84 14.84 1.21
N HIS A 79 13.12 14.51 1.16
CA HIS A 79 13.91 14.42 -0.08
C HIS A 79 14.47 13.02 -0.18
N THR A 80 14.16 12.33 -1.27
CA THR A 80 14.72 11.01 -1.54
C THR A 80 15.73 11.04 -2.68
N PHE A 81 16.80 10.27 -2.50
CA PHE A 81 17.87 10.09 -3.46
C PHE A 81 18.19 8.61 -3.59
N TYR A 82 18.63 8.19 -4.76
CA TYR A 82 19.15 6.84 -4.98
C TYR A 82 20.58 6.89 -5.46
N ILE A 83 21.45 6.19 -4.76
CA ILE A 83 22.85 6.05 -5.11
C ILE A 83 23.09 4.61 -5.52
N GLU A 84 23.47 4.39 -6.77
CA GLU A 84 23.83 3.07 -7.30
C GLU A 84 24.88 2.38 -6.42
N ASP A 85 24.79 1.06 -6.36
CA ASP A 85 25.71 0.23 -5.59
C ASP A 85 27.18 0.55 -5.91
N TRP A 86 28.02 0.40 -4.90
CA TRP A 86 29.44 0.68 -5.00
C TRP A 86 30.24 -0.35 -4.22
N PRO A 87 31.54 -0.53 -4.48
CA PRO A 87 32.28 -1.65 -3.90
C PRO A 87 32.11 -1.79 -2.39
N ALA A 88 31.74 -3.01 -1.96
CA ALA A 88 31.66 -3.39 -0.57
C ALA A 88 32.91 -2.99 0.23
N GLY A 89 32.72 -2.55 1.47
CA GLY A 89 33.79 -2.09 2.35
C GLY A 89 34.31 -0.69 2.05
N THR A 90 33.68 0.07 1.14
CA THR A 90 34.08 1.45 0.84
C THR A 90 33.05 2.48 1.30
N THR A 91 33.55 3.62 1.76
CA THR A 91 32.74 4.73 2.28
C THR A 91 32.50 5.77 1.18
N LYS A 92 31.27 6.28 1.12
CA LYS A 92 30.95 7.52 0.40
C LYS A 92 30.57 8.61 1.41
N TRP A 93 30.78 9.85 1.00
CA TRP A 93 30.41 11.04 1.77
C TRP A 93 29.31 11.81 1.03
N PHE A 94 28.34 12.27 1.81
CA PHE A 94 27.11 12.90 1.34
C PHE A 94 27.01 14.29 1.91
N TYR A 95 26.70 15.26 1.06
CA TYR A 95 26.53 16.65 1.46
C TYR A 95 25.24 17.18 0.85
N PRO A 96 24.15 17.31 1.63
CA PRO A 96 22.92 17.87 1.13
C PRO A 96 23.04 19.39 1.00
N PHE A 97 22.51 19.92 -0.10
CA PHE A 97 22.34 21.34 -0.33
C PHE A 97 21.00 21.58 -1.01
N ALA A 98 20.40 22.76 -0.81
CA ALA A 98 19.04 23.00 -1.28
C ALA A 98 18.82 24.46 -1.65
N SER A 99 17.73 24.71 -2.37
CA SER A 99 17.25 26.04 -2.75
C SER A 99 15.80 26.23 -2.32
N VAL A 100 15.40 27.47 -2.07
CA VAL A 100 13.98 27.83 -1.85
C VAL A 100 13.63 28.91 -2.86
N ALA A 101 12.56 28.69 -3.62
CA ALA A 101 12.16 29.57 -4.71
C ALA A 101 13.32 29.88 -5.68
N GLY A 102 14.14 28.88 -5.99
CA GLY A 102 15.29 28.98 -6.91
C GLY A 102 16.53 29.68 -6.34
N ILE A 103 16.53 30.09 -5.07
CA ILE A 103 17.68 30.69 -4.40
C ILE A 103 18.37 29.63 -3.54
N PHE A 104 19.58 29.25 -3.90
CA PHE A 104 20.39 28.31 -3.11
C PHE A 104 20.67 28.85 -1.71
N SER A 105 20.44 28.01 -0.70
CA SER A 105 20.82 28.30 0.66
C SER A 105 22.34 28.29 0.79
N VAL A 106 22.88 29.28 1.49
CA VAL A 106 24.29 29.32 1.92
C VAL A 106 24.53 28.49 3.18
N SER A 107 23.49 27.84 3.71
CA SER A 107 23.60 26.96 4.88
C SER A 107 24.55 25.80 4.57
N THR A 108 25.63 25.70 5.33
CA THR A 108 26.54 24.56 5.28
C THR A 108 26.05 23.50 6.25
N GLY A 109 25.29 22.53 5.75
CA GLY A 109 24.99 21.32 6.51
C GLY A 109 26.26 20.53 6.85
N PRO A 110 26.22 19.61 7.83
CA PRO A 110 27.30 18.64 7.98
C PRO A 110 27.38 17.75 6.73
N PHE A 111 28.55 17.18 6.46
CA PHE A 111 28.62 16.01 5.59
C PHE A 111 28.35 14.75 6.42
N PHE A 112 27.76 13.76 5.78
CA PHE A 112 27.48 12.46 6.37
C PHE A 112 28.31 11.41 5.66
N GLU A 113 28.63 10.32 6.34
CA GLU A 113 29.37 9.20 5.77
C GLU A 113 28.51 7.93 5.83
N TYR A 114 28.62 7.11 4.79
CA TYR A 114 28.00 5.78 4.75
C TYR A 114 28.99 4.77 4.20
N LEU A 115 29.30 3.76 5.00
CA LEU A 115 30.09 2.61 4.61
C LEU A 115 29.16 1.60 3.94
N ASN A 116 29.41 1.26 2.66
CA ASN A 116 28.74 0.12 2.08
C ASN A 116 29.29 -1.14 2.74
N THR A 117 28.49 -1.81 3.55
CA THR A 117 28.93 -3.01 4.27
C THR A 117 29.09 -4.22 3.36
N GLY A 118 28.60 -4.17 2.11
CA GLY A 118 28.60 -5.31 1.18
C GLY A 118 27.72 -6.48 1.63
N ILE A 119 27.10 -6.34 2.80
CA ILE A 119 26.04 -7.19 3.25
C ILE A 119 24.87 -6.75 2.37
N ALA A 120 24.54 -7.58 1.37
CA ALA A 120 23.22 -7.51 0.74
C ALA A 120 22.25 -7.33 1.91
N PRO A 121 21.45 -6.25 1.92
CA PRO A 121 20.59 -5.95 3.06
C PRO A 121 19.97 -7.26 3.47
N VAL A 122 20.12 -7.66 4.75
CA VAL A 122 19.47 -8.88 5.25
C VAL A 122 18.09 -8.82 4.63
N PRO A 123 17.74 -9.74 3.70
CA PRO A 123 16.47 -9.64 2.99
C PRO A 123 15.50 -9.48 4.13
N VAL A 124 14.87 -8.30 4.19
CA VAL A 124 14.11 -7.87 5.38
C VAL A 124 13.38 -9.13 5.80
N PRO A 125 13.66 -9.72 6.99
CA PRO A 125 13.12 -11.04 7.30
C PRO A 125 11.62 -10.92 7.07
N ASP A 126 11.13 -11.53 5.99
CA ASP A 126 9.99 -11.12 5.14
C ASP A 126 9.90 -9.65 4.68
N ALA A 127 9.80 -9.45 3.36
CA ALA A 127 9.44 -8.19 2.69
C ALA A 127 8.03 -7.64 3.06
N MET A 128 7.42 -8.17 4.13
CA MET A 128 6.08 -7.85 4.64
C MET A 128 6.05 -6.76 5.73
N TYR A 129 7.18 -6.43 6.37
CA TYR A 129 7.15 -5.75 7.69
C TYR A 129 7.40 -4.24 7.73
N HIS A 130 7.82 -3.63 6.63
CA HIS A 130 7.99 -2.19 6.59
C HIS A 130 7.09 -1.58 5.53
N LEU A 131 5.85 -1.28 5.93
CA LEU A 131 5.21 -0.07 5.43
C LEU A 131 6.20 1.08 5.68
N ASN A 132 6.46 1.88 4.64
CA ASN A 132 7.30 3.07 4.73
C ASN A 132 6.97 3.84 6.03
N SER A 133 7.99 4.36 6.71
CA SER A 133 7.79 5.43 7.71
C SER A 133 7.23 6.72 7.08
N VAL A 134 7.04 6.71 5.76
CA VAL A 134 6.42 7.75 4.95
C VAL A 134 4.96 7.35 4.75
N ASP A 135 4.06 8.30 5.02
CA ASP A 135 2.62 8.17 4.81
C ASP A 135 2.28 7.49 3.48
N PRO A 136 1.15 6.74 3.40
CA PRO A 136 0.74 6.14 2.14
C PRO A 136 0.65 7.23 1.07
N GLU A 137 1.46 7.10 0.02
CA GLU A 137 1.57 8.15 -0.99
C GLU A 137 0.32 8.16 -1.85
N LEU A 138 -0.34 9.32 -1.92
CA LEU A 138 -1.47 9.54 -2.79
C LEU A 138 -1.00 9.59 -4.24
N ARG A 139 -1.35 8.57 -5.01
CA ARG A 139 -1.06 8.56 -6.44
C ARG A 139 -2.33 8.84 -7.25
N PRO A 140 -2.34 9.86 -8.12
CA PRO A 140 -3.43 10.05 -9.06
C PRO A 140 -3.32 9.01 -10.18
N ILE A 141 -4.44 8.39 -10.55
CA ILE A 141 -4.52 7.64 -11.80
C ILE A 141 -4.75 8.66 -12.93
N GLY A 142 -3.91 8.63 -13.97
CA GLY A 142 -4.19 9.32 -15.22
C GLY A 142 -5.52 8.84 -15.78
N GLY A 143 -6.51 9.72 -15.94
CA GLY A 143 -7.83 9.37 -16.44
C GLY A 143 -7.88 9.28 -17.97
N GLY A 144 -9.09 9.07 -18.49
CA GLY A 144 -9.34 8.88 -19.93
C GLY A 144 -9.59 7.42 -20.32
N GLY A 145 -9.79 6.53 -19.34
CA GLY A 145 -10.19 5.15 -19.59
C GLY A 145 -9.14 4.32 -20.32
N ALA A 146 -7.86 4.70 -20.27
CA ALA A 146 -6.74 3.93 -20.77
C ALA A 146 -5.99 3.26 -19.61
N TRP A 147 -5.34 2.13 -19.90
CA TRP A 147 -4.41 1.50 -18.97
C TRP A 147 -3.11 2.28 -18.93
N ILE A 148 -2.63 2.58 -17.73
CA ILE A 148 -1.32 3.17 -17.48
C ILE A 148 -0.50 2.26 -16.58
N ASP A 149 0.81 2.20 -16.83
CA ASP A 149 1.75 1.55 -15.93
C ASP A 149 2.08 2.51 -14.79
N ILE A 150 2.03 2.00 -13.57
CA ILE A 150 2.38 2.72 -12.35
C ILE A 150 3.60 2.05 -11.76
N ASP A 151 4.70 2.78 -11.74
CA ASP A 151 5.95 2.33 -11.13
C ASP A 151 5.87 2.47 -9.61
N LEU A 152 5.99 1.34 -8.93
CA LEU A 152 6.03 1.23 -7.47
C LEU A 152 7.39 0.73 -7.00
N SER A 153 8.44 0.83 -7.82
CA SER A 153 9.78 0.33 -7.49
C SER A 153 10.44 1.06 -6.32
N TYR A 154 9.95 2.27 -5.99
CA TYR A 154 10.38 3.04 -4.83
C TYR A 154 9.72 2.58 -3.53
N GLU A 155 8.48 2.13 -3.59
CA GLU A 155 7.68 1.75 -2.44
C GLU A 155 7.77 0.25 -2.18
N ALA A 156 7.66 -0.57 -3.22
CA ALA A 156 7.70 -2.01 -3.13
C ALA A 156 9.14 -2.53 -3.00
N PRO A 157 9.47 -3.29 -1.94
CA PRO A 157 10.79 -3.90 -1.81
C PRO A 157 11.04 -4.92 -2.93
N LEU A 158 12.32 -5.22 -3.18
CA LEU A 158 12.69 -6.32 -4.06
C LEU A 158 12.13 -7.64 -3.51
N GLY A 159 11.61 -8.48 -4.40
CA GLY A 159 10.97 -9.76 -4.04
C GLY A 159 9.50 -9.68 -3.64
N ALA A 160 8.91 -8.48 -3.51
CA ALA A 160 7.46 -8.36 -3.38
C ALA A 160 6.76 -8.90 -4.63
N SER A 161 5.75 -9.76 -4.46
CA SER A 161 4.96 -10.30 -5.59
C SER A 161 3.73 -9.47 -5.93
N GLY A 162 3.35 -8.54 -5.04
CA GLY A 162 2.13 -7.77 -5.12
C GLY A 162 2.12 -6.59 -4.14
N VAL A 163 1.16 -5.71 -4.32
CA VAL A 163 0.91 -4.51 -3.50
C VAL A 163 -0.51 -4.55 -2.93
N ILE A 164 -0.68 -4.07 -1.71
CA ILE A 164 -1.96 -3.88 -1.05
C ILE A 164 -2.30 -2.40 -1.16
N LEU A 165 -3.46 -2.10 -1.73
CA LEU A 165 -3.90 -0.74 -2.01
C LEU A 165 -5.21 -0.45 -1.31
N CYS A 166 -5.35 0.77 -0.84
CA CYS A 166 -6.62 1.36 -0.46
C CYS A 166 -7.02 2.34 -1.55
N LEU A 167 -8.15 2.10 -2.21
CA LEU A 167 -8.69 2.97 -3.25
C LEU A 167 -9.74 3.88 -2.65
N VAL A 168 -9.71 5.15 -3.03
CA VAL A 168 -10.68 6.17 -2.62
C VAL A 168 -11.28 6.83 -3.84
N ASN A 169 -12.61 6.91 -3.87
CA ASN A 169 -13.35 7.73 -4.83
C ASN A 169 -13.78 8.97 -4.08
N SER A 170 -13.05 10.06 -4.29
CA SER A 170 -13.28 11.35 -3.64
C SER A 170 -14.40 12.16 -4.30
N ASP A 171 -14.98 11.67 -5.41
CA ASP A 171 -16.14 12.31 -6.02
C ASP A 171 -17.39 12.05 -5.17
N ALA A 172 -17.93 13.11 -4.56
CA ALA A 172 -19.13 13.03 -3.73
C ALA A 172 -20.44 12.92 -4.54
N GLY A 173 -20.40 13.16 -5.86
CA GLY A 173 -21.57 13.19 -6.73
C GLY A 173 -21.66 11.99 -7.68
N GLN A 174 -20.52 11.45 -8.10
CA GLN A 174 -20.45 10.46 -9.18
C GLN A 174 -19.72 9.18 -8.76
N GLU A 175 -20.23 8.06 -9.26
CA GLU A 175 -19.43 6.83 -9.32
C GLU A 175 -18.27 7.03 -10.29
N GLN A 176 -17.19 6.30 -10.05
CA GLN A 176 -16.02 6.28 -10.92
C GLN A 176 -15.72 4.85 -11.32
N ARG A 177 -15.50 4.61 -12.61
CA ARG A 177 -14.97 3.31 -13.02
C ARG A 177 -13.48 3.24 -12.80
N VAL A 178 -13.05 2.13 -12.21
CA VAL A 178 -11.64 1.84 -11.96
C VAL A 178 -11.35 0.36 -12.21
N ALA A 179 -10.14 0.07 -12.64
CA ALA A 179 -9.57 -1.27 -12.70
C ALA A 179 -8.10 -1.22 -12.30
N LEU A 180 -7.62 -2.31 -11.72
CA LEU A 180 -6.21 -2.55 -11.44
C LEU A 180 -5.87 -3.98 -11.85
N ARG A 181 -4.64 -4.18 -12.32
CA ARG A 181 -4.12 -5.50 -12.66
C ARG A 181 -2.61 -5.56 -12.64
N LYS A 182 -2.08 -6.79 -12.61
CA LYS A 182 -0.66 -7.04 -12.89
C LYS A 182 -0.39 -6.79 -14.39
N PRO A 183 0.69 -6.09 -14.76
CA PRO A 183 1.05 -5.90 -16.17
C PRO A 183 1.24 -7.23 -16.89
N GLY A 184 0.76 -7.34 -18.13
CA GLY A 184 0.81 -8.56 -18.94
C GLY A 184 -0.39 -9.49 -18.78
N THR A 185 -1.25 -9.27 -17.79
CA THR A 185 -2.51 -10.02 -17.65
C THR A 185 -3.58 -9.51 -18.61
N THR A 186 -4.52 -10.39 -18.98
CA THR A 186 -5.55 -10.09 -19.99
C THR A 186 -6.92 -9.75 -19.41
N TYR A 187 -7.12 -9.94 -18.11
CA TYR A 187 -8.40 -9.62 -17.48
C TYR A 187 -8.59 -8.10 -17.40
N ASP A 188 -9.85 -7.67 -17.57
CA ASP A 188 -10.28 -6.27 -17.58
C ASP A 188 -11.49 -6.13 -16.67
N LEU A 189 -11.22 -5.94 -15.38
CA LEU A 189 -12.26 -5.73 -14.37
C LEU A 189 -12.50 -4.24 -14.16
N TYR A 190 -13.01 -3.58 -15.19
CA TYR A 190 -13.33 -2.16 -15.16
C TYR A 190 -14.76 -1.95 -14.66
N THR A 191 -14.88 -1.68 -13.36
CA THR A 191 -16.17 -1.66 -12.65
C THR A 191 -16.38 -0.37 -11.86
N ASP A 192 -17.64 -0.13 -11.48
CA ASP A 192 -18.05 1.09 -10.79
C ASP A 192 -17.65 1.04 -9.31
N MET A 193 -16.98 2.09 -8.86
CA MET A 193 -16.72 2.37 -7.45
C MET A 193 -17.65 3.49 -6.98
N MET A 194 -18.39 3.23 -5.91
CA MET A 194 -19.38 4.15 -5.36
C MET A 194 -18.76 5.54 -5.08
N ARG A 195 -19.56 6.59 -5.25
CA ARG A 195 -19.19 7.95 -4.82
C ARG A 195 -18.84 8.01 -3.34
N ASP A 196 -17.90 8.87 -2.97
CA ASP A 196 -17.49 9.10 -1.57
C ASP A 196 -17.08 7.81 -0.84
N SER A 197 -16.45 6.85 -1.53
CA SER A 197 -16.24 5.50 -1.00
C SER A 197 -14.78 5.06 -0.98
N ILE A 198 -14.54 4.01 -0.20
CA ILE A 198 -13.25 3.36 -0.02
C ILE A 198 -13.37 1.84 -0.20
N THR A 199 -12.37 1.24 -0.83
CA THR A 199 -12.22 -0.21 -0.93
C THR A 199 -10.74 -0.59 -0.85
N TRP A 200 -10.47 -1.85 -0.54
CA TRP A 200 -9.12 -2.41 -0.52
C TRP A 200 -8.98 -3.45 -1.60
N VAL A 201 -7.78 -3.58 -2.13
CA VAL A 201 -7.45 -4.55 -3.18
C VAL A 201 -5.99 -4.95 -3.06
N ILE A 202 -5.68 -6.16 -3.53
CA ILE A 202 -4.31 -6.62 -3.67
C ILE A 202 -4.04 -6.83 -5.16
N VAL A 203 -2.93 -6.32 -5.67
CA VAL A 203 -2.60 -6.35 -7.09
C VAL A 203 -1.21 -6.92 -7.29
N GLY A 204 -1.05 -7.83 -8.24
CA GLY A 204 0.26 -8.42 -8.55
C GLY A 204 1.20 -7.39 -9.17
N LEU A 205 2.48 -7.48 -8.81
CA LEU A 205 3.55 -6.65 -9.38
C LEU A 205 4.18 -7.35 -10.59
N SER A 206 4.64 -6.55 -11.56
CA SER A 206 5.58 -7.03 -12.59
C SER A 206 6.98 -7.26 -11.99
N SER A 207 7.89 -7.85 -12.77
CA SER A 207 9.31 -7.97 -12.39
C SER A 207 9.99 -6.61 -12.19
N SER A 208 9.46 -5.55 -12.80
CA SER A 208 9.91 -4.16 -12.61
C SER A 208 9.16 -3.45 -11.48
N ARG A 209 8.38 -4.17 -10.66
CA ARG A 209 7.54 -3.62 -9.57
C ARG A 209 6.53 -2.59 -10.04
N GLN A 210 5.89 -2.86 -11.18
CA GLN A 210 4.83 -2.02 -11.71
C GLN A 210 3.47 -2.71 -11.56
N ILE A 211 2.42 -1.90 -11.43
CA ILE A 211 1.02 -2.32 -11.64
C ILE A 211 0.45 -1.61 -12.87
N GLN A 212 -0.68 -2.09 -13.37
CA GLN A 212 -1.50 -1.37 -14.34
C GLN A 212 -2.77 -0.85 -13.67
N ALA A 213 -3.09 0.41 -13.94
CA ALA A 213 -4.32 1.04 -13.48
C ALA A 213 -5.09 1.68 -14.63
N ARG A 214 -6.40 1.73 -14.48
CA ARG A 214 -7.31 2.40 -15.42
C ARG A 214 -8.39 3.10 -14.62
N ALA A 215 -8.59 4.38 -14.86
CA ALA A 215 -9.67 5.15 -14.26
C ALA A 215 -10.43 5.96 -15.32
N GLU A 216 -11.71 6.17 -15.09
CA GLU A 216 -12.57 6.97 -15.98
C GLU A 216 -12.14 8.43 -15.98
N THR A 217 -12.11 9.03 -14.80
CA THR A 217 -11.83 10.46 -14.60
C THR A 217 -10.53 10.65 -13.82
N THR A 218 -9.65 11.52 -14.32
CA THR A 218 -8.40 11.88 -13.63
C THR A 218 -8.69 12.59 -12.32
N GLY A 219 -7.95 12.23 -11.25
CA GLY A 219 -7.96 12.98 -9.99
C GLY A 219 -9.21 12.82 -9.13
N ARG A 220 -10.10 11.87 -9.46
CA ARG A 220 -11.24 11.46 -8.60
C ARG A 220 -11.00 10.14 -7.89
N VAL A 221 -10.27 9.25 -8.54
CA VAL A 221 -9.83 7.99 -7.94
C VAL A 221 -8.39 8.13 -7.51
N HIS A 222 -8.19 7.78 -6.25
CA HIS A 222 -6.94 7.84 -5.53
C HIS A 222 -6.60 6.44 -5.06
N PHE A 223 -5.31 6.12 -5.00
CA PHE A 223 -4.87 4.94 -4.28
C PHE A 223 -3.76 5.28 -3.31
N TYR A 224 -3.80 4.59 -2.18
CA TYR A 224 -2.86 4.64 -1.08
C TYR A 224 -2.16 3.28 -1.04
N VAL A 225 -0.83 3.28 -1.02
CA VAL A 225 -0.06 2.05 -0.84
C VAL A 225 -0.08 1.65 0.63
N MET A 226 -0.86 0.61 0.94
CA MET A 226 -1.09 0.13 2.31
C MET A 226 -0.16 -1.02 2.70
N GLY A 227 0.65 -1.51 1.77
CA GLY A 227 1.65 -2.54 2.03
C GLY A 227 1.94 -3.40 0.82
N PHE A 228 2.65 -4.50 1.03
CA PHE A 228 3.08 -5.40 -0.04
C PHE A 228 2.93 -6.85 0.39
N THR A 229 2.79 -7.73 -0.59
CA THR A 229 2.79 -9.16 -0.35
C THR A 229 4.21 -9.72 -0.42
N GLY A 230 4.50 -10.70 0.44
CA GLY A 230 5.71 -11.50 0.30
C GLY A 230 5.72 -12.31 -1.00
N PRO A 231 6.86 -12.92 -1.38
CA PRO A 231 7.05 -13.58 -2.68
C PRO A 231 6.13 -14.78 -2.92
N LYS A 232 5.44 -15.26 -1.89
CA LYS A 232 4.63 -16.48 -1.94
C LYS A 232 3.19 -16.25 -2.38
N VAL A 233 2.73 -15.00 -2.46
CA VAL A 233 1.41 -14.73 -3.06
C VAL A 233 1.55 -14.82 -4.56
N VAL A 234 0.76 -15.69 -5.19
CA VAL A 234 0.83 -15.99 -6.62
C VAL A 234 -0.25 -15.23 -7.36
N PHE A 235 0.15 -14.52 -8.43
CA PHE A 235 -0.74 -13.78 -9.34
C PHE A 235 -0.63 -14.36 -10.76
N PRO A 236 -1.48 -15.36 -11.10
CA PRO A 236 -1.51 -15.95 -12.43
C PRO A 236 -1.94 -14.95 -13.50
N ASP A 237 -1.53 -15.19 -14.74
CA ASP A 237 -1.87 -14.28 -15.84
C ASP A 237 -3.33 -14.44 -16.31
N THR A 238 -3.94 -15.59 -16.02
CA THR A 238 -5.35 -15.90 -16.30
C THR A 238 -6.08 -16.18 -14.98
N PRO A 239 -7.09 -15.37 -14.62
CA PRO A 239 -7.91 -15.63 -13.45
C PRO A 239 -8.84 -16.83 -13.67
N ILE A 240 -9.29 -17.45 -12.58
CA ILE A 240 -10.36 -18.45 -12.60
C ILE A 240 -11.69 -17.72 -12.50
N ASP A 241 -12.59 -18.03 -13.42
CA ASP A 241 -13.95 -17.50 -13.41
C ASP A 241 -14.88 -18.42 -12.62
N ILE A 242 -15.32 -17.96 -11.47
CA ILE A 242 -16.19 -18.68 -10.54
C ILE A 242 -17.62 -18.17 -10.74
N PHE A 243 -18.38 -18.97 -11.48
CA PHE A 243 -19.78 -18.68 -11.80
C PHE A 243 -20.73 -19.51 -10.94
N PRO A 244 -21.52 -18.88 -10.06
CA PRO A 244 -22.66 -19.54 -9.45
C PRO A 244 -23.73 -19.81 -10.53
N THR A 245 -24.04 -21.09 -10.75
CA THR A 245 -25.01 -21.54 -11.78
C THR A 245 -26.45 -21.62 -11.29
N VAL A 246 -26.66 -21.47 -9.97
CA VAL A 246 -27.96 -21.58 -9.31
C VAL A 246 -28.19 -20.40 -8.36
N VAL A 247 -29.45 -19.98 -8.29
CA VAL A 247 -29.92 -18.92 -7.41
C VAL A 247 -30.40 -19.54 -6.09
N ASP A 248 -30.21 -18.82 -5.00
CA ASP A 248 -30.61 -19.16 -3.63
C ASP A 248 -30.02 -20.47 -3.07
N SER A 249 -28.98 -21.00 -3.71
CA SER A 249 -28.20 -22.15 -3.23
C SER A 249 -26.71 -21.95 -3.46
N TYR A 250 -25.89 -22.56 -2.59
CA TYR A 250 -24.44 -22.52 -2.76
C TYR A 250 -23.99 -23.49 -3.85
N HIS A 251 -23.32 -22.94 -4.85
CA HIS A 251 -22.57 -23.67 -5.85
C HIS A 251 -21.14 -23.89 -5.36
N SER A 252 -20.63 -25.11 -5.52
CA SER A 252 -19.26 -25.46 -5.15
C SER A 252 -18.38 -25.45 -6.39
N THR A 253 -17.26 -24.73 -6.34
CA THR A 253 -16.24 -24.73 -7.39
C THR A 253 -14.94 -25.30 -6.83
N ASP A 254 -14.38 -26.31 -7.51
CA ASP A 254 -13.10 -26.92 -7.16
C ASP A 254 -11.95 -26.09 -7.74
N ILE A 255 -11.30 -25.31 -6.88
CA ILE A 255 -10.19 -24.44 -7.24
C ILE A 255 -8.90 -25.24 -7.43
N ASN A 256 -8.77 -26.37 -6.74
CA ASN A 256 -7.56 -27.19 -6.74
C ASN A 256 -7.33 -27.91 -8.08
N THR A 257 -8.35 -27.98 -8.94
CA THR A 257 -8.17 -28.43 -10.32
C THR A 257 -7.19 -27.57 -11.12
N LEU A 258 -7.14 -26.27 -10.83
CA LEU A 258 -6.29 -25.30 -11.52
C LEU A 258 -5.13 -24.83 -10.63
N TRP A 259 -5.38 -24.64 -9.33
CA TRP A 259 -4.40 -24.20 -8.34
C TRP A 259 -4.32 -25.21 -7.18
N PRO A 260 -3.66 -26.36 -7.37
CA PRO A 260 -3.73 -27.52 -6.45
C PRO A 260 -3.16 -27.25 -5.05
N ASP A 261 -2.36 -26.21 -4.89
CA ASP A 261 -1.74 -25.79 -3.65
C ASP A 261 -2.45 -24.58 -3.00
N ALA A 262 -3.48 -24.01 -3.63
CA ALA A 262 -4.19 -22.87 -3.09
C ALA A 262 -4.82 -23.18 -1.72
N ARG A 263 -4.41 -22.45 -0.68
CA ARG A 263 -5.04 -22.49 0.65
C ARG A 263 -6.02 -21.33 0.85
N LEU A 264 -5.82 -20.26 0.11
CA LEU A 264 -6.63 -19.05 0.15
C LEU A 264 -6.60 -18.40 -1.22
N ILE A 265 -7.75 -17.93 -1.67
CA ILE A 265 -7.89 -17.17 -2.92
C ILE A 265 -8.31 -15.74 -2.66
N LEU A 266 -7.85 -14.86 -3.54
CA LEU A 266 -8.27 -13.48 -3.62
C LEU A 266 -9.18 -13.35 -4.82
N THR A 267 -10.36 -12.79 -4.59
CA THR A 267 -11.40 -12.68 -5.59
C THR A 267 -11.91 -11.27 -5.69
N ASP A 268 -12.20 -10.84 -6.91
CA ASP A 268 -13.03 -9.68 -7.15
C ASP A 268 -14.34 -10.12 -7.78
N LEU A 269 -15.43 -9.38 -7.58
CA LEU A 269 -16.67 -9.64 -8.30
C LEU A 269 -17.05 -8.50 -9.25
N SER A 270 -17.41 -8.90 -10.48
CA SER A 270 -18.12 -8.05 -11.43
C SER A 270 -19.58 -8.42 -11.52
N SER A 271 -20.44 -7.42 -11.60
CA SER A 271 -21.81 -7.54 -12.06
C SER A 271 -22.08 -6.45 -13.09
N SER A 272 -22.64 -6.83 -14.25
CA SER A 272 -22.98 -5.88 -15.33
C SER A 272 -24.38 -5.28 -15.20
N ARG A 273 -25.09 -5.50 -14.07
CA ARG A 273 -26.45 -4.99 -13.85
C ARG A 273 -26.48 -3.82 -12.88
N LEU A 274 -27.34 -2.84 -13.18
CA LEU A 274 -27.66 -1.68 -12.34
C LEU A 274 -28.63 -1.99 -11.18
N SER A 275 -28.70 -3.22 -10.68
CA SER A 275 -29.61 -3.60 -9.59
C SER A 275 -28.90 -4.39 -8.51
N ASP A 276 -29.36 -4.27 -7.26
CA ASP A 276 -28.87 -5.02 -6.09
C ASP A 276 -29.03 -6.53 -6.30
N THR A 277 -28.00 -7.21 -6.82
CA THR A 277 -27.88 -8.66 -6.62
C THR A 277 -27.08 -8.89 -5.36
N THR A 278 -27.61 -9.70 -4.44
CA THR A 278 -26.86 -10.09 -3.25
C THR A 278 -26.03 -11.32 -3.56
N HIS A 279 -24.74 -11.27 -3.26
CA HIS A 279 -23.82 -12.39 -3.47
C HIS A 279 -23.18 -12.81 -2.15
N SER A 280 -22.71 -14.05 -2.12
CA SER A 280 -21.93 -14.60 -1.02
C SER A 280 -20.83 -15.50 -1.59
N ILE A 281 -19.65 -15.45 -0.98
CA ILE A 281 -18.56 -16.40 -1.18
C ILE A 281 -18.04 -16.82 0.19
N ARG A 282 -17.78 -18.12 0.36
CA ARG A 282 -17.33 -18.68 1.65
C ARG A 282 -16.51 -19.96 1.46
N PRO A 283 -15.68 -20.35 2.44
CA PRO A 283 -14.99 -21.64 2.41
C PRO A 283 -16.00 -22.78 2.51
N SER A 284 -15.65 -23.94 1.94
CA SER A 284 -16.46 -25.16 2.07
C SER A 284 -16.67 -25.53 3.54
N GLY A 285 -17.90 -25.88 3.91
CA GLY A 285 -18.28 -26.23 5.29
C GLY A 285 -18.63 -25.05 6.20
N SER A 286 -18.45 -23.80 5.74
CA SER A 286 -18.91 -22.63 6.49
C SER A 286 -20.44 -22.61 6.62
N SER A 287 -20.93 -22.29 7.81
CA SER A 287 -22.36 -22.09 8.09
C SER A 287 -22.78 -20.62 7.97
N LYS A 288 -21.86 -19.76 7.56
CA LYS A 288 -22.07 -18.32 7.52
C LYS A 288 -22.94 -17.93 6.33
N GLU A 289 -23.99 -17.16 6.59
CA GLU A 289 -24.92 -16.63 5.59
C GLU A 289 -24.81 -15.10 5.57
N LEU A 290 -23.67 -14.59 5.10
CA LEU A 290 -23.49 -13.17 4.86
C LEU A 290 -23.61 -12.87 3.37
N TYR A 291 -24.33 -11.79 3.10
CA TYR A 291 -24.62 -11.33 1.75
C TYR A 291 -24.06 -9.93 1.58
N GLN A 292 -23.51 -9.68 0.41
CA GLN A 292 -23.07 -8.37 -0.01
C GLN A 292 -23.88 -7.97 -1.24
N GLY A 293 -24.38 -6.73 -1.25
CA GLY A 293 -24.98 -6.18 -2.47
C GLY A 293 -23.89 -5.90 -3.51
N SER A 294 -24.09 -6.35 -4.74
CA SER A 294 -23.21 -6.15 -5.89
C SER A 294 -23.35 -4.78 -6.55
N TYR A 295 -24.34 -3.98 -6.12
CA TYR A 295 -24.65 -2.73 -6.80
C TYR A 295 -23.52 -1.72 -6.59
N ARG A 296 -22.80 -1.41 -7.70
CA ARG A 296 -21.79 -0.34 -7.79
C ARG A 296 -20.66 -0.44 -6.79
N LYS A 297 -20.25 -1.68 -6.52
CA LYS A 297 -19.14 -1.98 -5.65
C LYS A 297 -18.15 -2.79 -6.45
N TRP A 298 -16.89 -2.55 -6.16
CA TRP A 298 -15.80 -3.47 -6.45
C TRP A 298 -15.56 -4.29 -5.18
N PRO A 299 -16.36 -5.35 -4.92
CA PRO A 299 -16.15 -6.19 -3.76
C PRO A 299 -14.89 -7.04 -3.98
N PHE A 300 -13.87 -6.70 -3.21
CA PHE A 300 -12.75 -7.56 -2.96
C PHE A 300 -13.12 -8.56 -1.86
N SER A 301 -12.75 -9.83 -2.00
CA SER A 301 -12.97 -10.84 -0.97
C SER A 301 -11.80 -11.81 -0.92
N ILE A 302 -11.59 -12.37 0.26
CA ILE A 302 -10.57 -13.38 0.51
C ILE A 302 -11.21 -14.56 1.19
N VAL A 303 -10.98 -15.75 0.63
CA VAL A 303 -11.69 -16.95 1.04
C VAL A 303 -10.73 -18.13 1.12
N GLY A 304 -10.85 -18.91 2.19
CA GLY A 304 -10.14 -20.18 2.32
C GLY A 304 -10.54 -21.14 1.21
N ALA A 305 -9.54 -21.74 0.56
CA ALA A 305 -9.69 -22.52 -0.66
C ALA A 305 -9.17 -23.97 -0.50
N ASP A 306 -9.20 -24.53 0.72
CA ASP A 306 -8.74 -25.88 0.99
C ASP A 306 -9.65 -26.94 0.32
N GLY A 307 -9.47 -27.11 -1.00
CA GLY A 307 -10.35 -27.85 -1.90
C GLY A 307 -11.31 -26.94 -2.67
N ASN A 308 -12.51 -26.79 -2.14
CA ASN A 308 -13.61 -26.10 -2.82
C ASN A 308 -13.92 -24.74 -2.17
N VAL A 309 -14.33 -23.78 -2.99
CA VAL A 309 -15.01 -22.56 -2.55
C VAL A 309 -16.48 -22.62 -2.88
N GLN A 310 -17.31 -22.03 -2.03
CA GLN A 310 -18.76 -22.00 -2.21
C GLN A 310 -19.21 -20.57 -2.54
N THR A 311 -19.93 -20.40 -3.65
CA THR A 311 -20.55 -19.12 -4.03
C THR A 311 -22.07 -19.24 -4.10
N LYS A 312 -22.78 -18.17 -3.78
CA LYS A 312 -24.25 -18.10 -3.87
C LYS A 312 -24.68 -16.75 -4.43
N LEU A 313 -25.63 -16.78 -5.35
CA LEU A 313 -26.45 -15.61 -5.70
C LEU A 313 -27.73 -15.68 -4.89
N ALA A 314 -28.06 -14.63 -4.15
CA ALA A 314 -29.33 -14.52 -3.42
C ALA A 314 -30.31 -13.58 -4.12
N GLY A 315 -31.59 -13.96 -4.14
CA GLY A 315 -32.69 -13.15 -4.66
C GLY A 315 -32.81 -13.22 -6.19
N ILE A 316 -32.82 -12.08 -6.87
CA ILE A 316 -32.89 -12.00 -8.35
C ILE A 316 -31.50 -12.27 -8.95
N GLY A 317 -30.88 -13.38 -8.54
CA GLY A 317 -29.56 -13.79 -9.00
C GLY A 317 -29.53 -13.84 -10.52
N HIS A 318 -28.64 -13.04 -11.11
CA HIS A 318 -28.51 -12.98 -12.57
C HIS A 318 -27.26 -13.75 -12.98
N PRO A 319 -27.31 -14.55 -14.06
CA PRO A 319 -26.17 -15.34 -14.58
C PRO A 319 -24.96 -14.51 -15.06
N ILE A 320 -24.93 -13.19 -14.83
CA ILE A 320 -23.85 -12.29 -15.25
C ILE A 320 -23.00 -11.78 -14.09
N SER A 321 -23.37 -12.12 -12.84
CA SER A 321 -22.50 -11.89 -11.69
C SER A 321 -21.48 -13.01 -11.62
N ARG A 322 -20.20 -12.65 -11.53
CA ARG A 322 -19.10 -13.60 -11.51
C ARG A 322 -18.01 -13.16 -10.55
N TRP A 323 -17.41 -14.14 -9.89
CA TRP A 323 -16.23 -13.95 -9.07
C TRP A 323 -15.01 -14.33 -9.89
N LEU A 324 -14.07 -13.41 -10.04
CA LEU A 324 -12.78 -13.69 -10.64
C LEU A 324 -11.79 -13.95 -9.52
N ALA A 325 -11.35 -15.19 -9.35
CA ALA A 325 -10.17 -15.47 -8.54
C ALA A 325 -8.94 -15.13 -9.36
N TYR A 326 -8.13 -14.18 -8.90
CA TYR A 326 -6.98 -13.67 -9.65
C TYR A 326 -5.64 -13.85 -8.93
N ALA A 327 -5.67 -14.26 -7.67
CA ALA A 327 -4.48 -14.61 -6.91
C ALA A 327 -4.79 -15.68 -5.87
N TYR A 328 -3.74 -16.38 -5.42
CA TYR A 328 -3.84 -17.35 -4.34
C TYR A 328 -2.59 -17.36 -3.45
N ILE A 329 -2.76 -17.91 -2.26
CA ILE A 329 -1.69 -18.12 -1.28
C ILE A 329 -1.56 -19.63 -1.07
N PRO A 330 -0.40 -20.23 -1.42
CA PRO A 330 -0.15 -21.66 -1.23
C PRO A 330 0.39 -22.00 0.16
N ASP A 331 0.82 -20.98 0.89
CA ASP A 331 1.45 -21.08 2.20
C ASP A 331 0.43 -21.35 3.33
N THR A 332 0.94 -21.60 4.54
CA THR A 332 0.07 -21.79 5.71
C THR A 332 -0.61 -20.48 6.07
N VAL A 333 -1.94 -20.48 6.13
CA VAL A 333 -2.76 -19.32 6.48
C VAL A 333 -3.68 -19.67 7.65
N TYR A 334 -3.86 -18.75 8.60
CA TYR A 334 -4.79 -18.95 9.72
C TYR A 334 -6.14 -18.31 9.39
N THR A 335 -7.14 -19.15 9.14
CA THR A 335 -8.50 -18.72 8.76
C THR A 335 -9.51 -19.19 9.80
N SER A 336 -10.55 -18.39 10.07
CA SER A 336 -11.73 -18.89 10.76
C SER A 336 -12.78 -19.29 9.73
N LEU A 337 -13.34 -20.49 9.89
CA LEU A 337 -14.38 -21.02 9.01
C LEU A 337 -15.64 -20.13 8.96
N ASN A 338 -15.98 -19.46 10.07
CA ASN A 338 -17.18 -18.64 10.22
C ASN A 338 -16.90 -17.20 10.66
N GLY A 339 -15.63 -16.79 10.68
CA GLY A 339 -15.19 -15.54 11.31
C GLY A 339 -15.12 -15.62 12.84
N ILE A 340 -14.47 -14.62 13.43
CA ILE A 340 -14.43 -14.35 14.87
C ILE A 340 -15.05 -12.97 15.07
N ASP A 341 -16.03 -12.87 15.97
CA ASP A 341 -16.59 -11.58 16.35
C ASP A 341 -15.54 -10.77 17.13
N LEU A 342 -15.24 -9.57 16.64
CA LEU A 342 -14.31 -8.64 17.31
C LEU A 342 -15.02 -7.75 18.34
N GLY A 343 -16.31 -7.96 18.55
CA GLY A 343 -17.18 -7.15 19.39
C GLY A 343 -17.59 -5.85 18.70
N ALA A 344 -18.47 -5.10 19.36
CA ALA A 344 -18.98 -3.84 18.83
C ALA A 344 -17.88 -2.77 18.66
N LEU A 345 -18.10 -1.86 17.70
CA LEU A 345 -17.31 -0.64 17.55
C LEU A 345 -17.98 0.55 18.24
N THR A 346 -17.16 1.44 18.79
CA THR A 346 -17.62 2.75 19.26
C THR A 346 -17.73 3.69 18.06
N GLY A 347 -18.93 4.21 17.80
CA GLY A 347 -19.17 5.14 16.71
C GLY A 347 -18.35 6.43 16.85
N GLY A 348 -17.76 6.89 15.75
CA GLY A 348 -16.98 8.12 15.68
C GLY A 348 -15.56 8.03 16.27
N ALA A 349 -15.07 6.82 16.57
CA ALA A 349 -13.75 6.64 17.16
C ALA A 349 -12.98 5.46 16.56
N TRP A 350 -11.66 5.59 16.52
CA TRP A 350 -10.75 4.48 16.28
C TRP A 350 -10.78 3.53 17.48
N THR A 351 -11.05 2.25 17.22
CA THR A 351 -11.08 1.20 18.22
C THR A 351 -9.96 0.19 17.93
N ALA A 352 -9.07 -0.03 18.89
CA ALA A 352 -8.05 -1.06 18.78
C ALA A 352 -8.68 -2.46 18.87
N LYS A 353 -8.30 -3.36 17.96
CA LYS A 353 -8.70 -4.77 17.93
C LYS A 353 -7.46 -5.65 17.90
N HIS A 354 -7.60 -6.85 18.46
CA HIS A 354 -6.49 -7.78 18.67
C HIS A 354 -6.72 -9.05 17.84
N THR A 355 -5.69 -9.54 17.18
CA THR A 355 -5.77 -10.76 16.35
C THR A 355 -5.48 -12.06 17.09
N ILE A 356 -5.13 -12.03 18.38
CA ILE A 356 -4.71 -13.23 19.14
C ILE A 356 -5.77 -14.32 19.23
N ALA A 357 -7.04 -13.96 19.06
CA ALA A 357 -8.12 -14.93 18.98
C ALA A 357 -8.01 -15.85 17.75
N LEU A 358 -7.34 -15.39 16.68
CA LEU A 358 -6.96 -16.20 15.51
C LEU A 358 -5.50 -16.66 15.61
N SER A 359 -4.57 -15.72 15.73
CA SER A 359 -3.13 -16.01 15.79
C SER A 359 -2.37 -14.82 16.39
N ALA A 360 -1.47 -15.11 17.33
CA ALA A 360 -0.52 -14.12 17.86
C ALA A 360 0.54 -13.73 16.80
N ASP A 361 0.78 -14.61 15.83
CA ASP A 361 1.74 -14.39 14.75
C ASP A 361 1.12 -13.69 13.54
N ALA A 362 -0.16 -13.30 13.63
CA ALA A 362 -0.83 -12.60 12.54
C ALA A 362 -0.13 -11.28 12.22
N ARG A 363 0.13 -11.06 10.92
CA ARG A 363 0.75 -9.84 10.38
C ARG A 363 -0.21 -9.01 9.56
N TRP A 364 -1.27 -9.64 9.06
CA TRP A 364 -2.37 -8.98 8.38
C TRP A 364 -3.68 -9.36 9.03
N ALA A 365 -4.56 -8.39 9.19
CA ALA A 365 -5.94 -8.59 9.58
C ALA A 365 -6.83 -8.31 8.38
N PHE A 366 -7.63 -9.30 8.00
CA PHE A 366 -8.70 -9.14 7.03
C PHE A 366 -10.02 -9.15 7.77
N VAL A 367 -10.69 -8.00 7.74
CA VAL A 367 -11.89 -7.75 8.51
C VAL A 367 -13.05 -7.57 7.57
N GLU A 368 -14.11 -8.33 7.84
CA GLU A 368 -15.42 -8.13 7.26
C GLU A 368 -16.23 -7.26 8.22
N MET A 369 -16.66 -6.10 7.75
CA MET A 369 -17.52 -5.19 8.51
C MET A 369 -18.92 -5.24 7.96
N THR A 370 -19.90 -5.48 8.83
CA THR A 370 -21.32 -5.44 8.49
C THR A 370 -22.03 -4.42 9.35
N HIS A 371 -22.93 -3.63 8.77
CA HIS A 371 -23.74 -2.67 9.51
C HIS A 371 -25.14 -2.56 8.92
N ALA A 372 -26.13 -2.32 9.79
CA ALA A 372 -27.55 -2.22 9.40
C ALA A 372 -27.90 -0.90 8.70
N ILE A 373 -27.03 0.11 8.80
CA ILE A 373 -27.25 1.43 8.19
C ILE A 373 -26.86 1.36 6.72
N ALA A 374 -27.61 2.02 5.82
CA ALA A 374 -27.35 1.96 4.38
C ALA A 374 -25.94 2.46 3.96
N SER A 375 -25.31 3.28 4.80
CA SER A 375 -24.06 3.98 4.50
C SER A 375 -23.41 4.42 5.80
N LEU A 376 -22.15 4.03 6.01
CA LEU A 376 -21.38 4.44 7.18
C LEU A 376 -19.92 4.71 6.79
N ASP A 377 -19.31 5.71 7.41
CA ASP A 377 -17.88 5.90 7.25
C ASP A 377 -17.14 4.79 7.97
N VAL A 378 -16.26 4.09 7.26
CA VAL A 378 -15.45 3.01 7.83
C VAL A 378 -14.00 3.19 7.41
N SER A 379 -13.09 2.69 8.23
CA SER A 379 -11.69 2.63 7.89
C SER A 379 -10.97 1.59 8.73
N ILE A 380 -9.80 1.14 8.26
CA ILE A 380 -8.92 0.24 8.99
C ILE A 380 -7.49 0.75 8.85
N ARG A 381 -6.68 0.61 9.90
CA ARG A 381 -5.28 1.02 9.86
C ARG A 381 -4.41 0.22 10.82
N LYS A 382 -3.10 0.24 10.55
CA LYS A 382 -2.10 -0.20 11.51
C LYS A 382 -2.14 0.74 12.70
N ARG A 383 -2.06 0.19 13.91
CA ARG A 383 -2.00 0.99 15.13
C ARG A 383 -0.84 1.99 15.04
N TYR A 384 -1.09 3.22 15.46
CA TYR A 384 -0.13 4.34 15.40
C TYR A 384 0.22 4.84 14.00
N SER A 385 -0.43 4.38 12.94
CA SER A 385 -0.32 5.04 11.64
C SER A 385 -1.11 6.35 11.62
N TYR A 386 -0.65 7.30 10.81
CA TYR A 386 -1.34 8.58 10.58
C TYR A 386 -2.45 8.51 9.53
N PHE A 387 -2.68 7.34 8.93
CA PHE A 387 -3.79 7.14 8.00
C PHE A 387 -5.12 7.42 8.71
N ASP A 388 -5.83 8.45 8.26
CA ASP A 388 -7.09 8.91 8.87
C ASP A 388 -8.23 9.05 7.86
N GLU A 389 -8.04 8.51 6.65
CA GLU A 389 -9.05 8.52 5.61
C GLU A 389 -10.24 7.67 6.03
N LYS A 390 -11.42 8.29 6.00
CA LYS A 390 -12.70 7.69 6.38
C LYS A 390 -13.67 8.02 5.26
N PHE A 391 -14.20 6.98 4.64
CA PHE A 391 -15.14 7.15 3.55
C PHE A 391 -16.29 6.19 3.71
N ARG A 392 -17.34 6.51 2.97
CA ARG A 392 -18.59 5.78 2.98
C ARG A 392 -18.37 4.36 2.50
N ASN A 393 -18.84 3.42 3.29
CA ASN A 393 -19.07 2.06 2.84
C ASN A 393 -20.55 1.72 2.99
N ALA A 394 -21.08 1.01 2.00
CA ALA A 394 -22.48 0.67 1.94
C ALA A 394 -22.71 -0.73 2.51
N ALA A 395 -23.20 -0.79 3.74
CA ALA A 395 -23.67 -1.95 4.51
C ALA A 395 -22.65 -3.07 4.80
N HIS A 396 -21.63 -3.25 3.95
CA HIS A 396 -20.71 -4.38 4.01
C HIS A 396 -19.37 -4.06 3.34
N ALA A 397 -18.30 -4.00 4.15
CA ALA A 397 -16.93 -3.70 3.74
C ALA A 397 -15.98 -4.89 3.99
N TRP A 398 -15.02 -5.08 3.08
CA TRP A 398 -13.85 -5.93 3.30
C TRP A 398 -12.64 -5.03 3.43
N LEU A 399 -11.95 -5.15 4.56
CA LEU A 399 -10.89 -4.25 4.99
C LEU A 399 -9.63 -5.08 5.24
N ILE A 400 -8.47 -4.58 4.84
CA ILE A 400 -7.19 -5.20 5.14
C ILE A 400 -6.25 -4.18 5.78
N THR A 401 -5.54 -4.61 6.82
CA THR A 401 -4.44 -3.82 7.37
C THR A 401 -3.36 -4.68 7.99
N HIS A 402 -2.20 -4.06 8.20
CA HIS A 402 -1.11 -4.67 8.94
C HIS A 402 -1.42 -4.66 10.44
N VAL A 403 -1.06 -5.74 11.10
CA VAL A 403 -1.17 -5.93 12.54
C VAL A 403 0.17 -5.56 13.17
N ASP A 404 0.19 -4.69 14.17
CA ASP A 404 1.43 -4.31 14.84
C ASP A 404 2.12 -5.49 15.56
N GLU A 405 3.34 -5.26 16.05
CA GLU A 405 4.14 -6.26 16.75
C GLU A 405 3.49 -6.80 18.04
N SER A 406 2.51 -6.09 18.58
CA SER A 406 1.70 -6.50 19.73
C SER A 406 0.40 -7.19 19.32
N SER A 407 0.26 -7.55 18.04
CA SER A 407 -0.92 -8.18 17.44
C SER A 407 -2.19 -7.31 17.46
N PHE A 408 -2.04 -5.98 17.39
CA PHE A 408 -3.14 -5.02 17.33
C PHE A 408 -3.24 -4.28 15.99
N PHE A 409 -4.45 -3.84 15.68
CA PHE A 409 -4.75 -2.88 14.61
C PHE A 409 -5.94 -2.01 15.04
N GLU A 410 -6.26 -0.97 14.27
CA GLU A 410 -7.35 -0.06 14.59
C GLU A 410 -8.43 -0.08 13.50
N ILE A 411 -9.69 -0.06 13.92
CA ILE A 411 -10.86 0.05 13.05
C ILE A 411 -11.64 1.31 13.43
N TYR A 412 -12.07 2.07 12.43
CA TYR A 412 -13.00 3.17 12.58
C TYR A 412 -14.37 2.81 12.04
N SER A 413 -15.41 3.30 12.71
CA SER A 413 -16.79 3.27 12.24
C SER A 413 -17.48 4.56 12.66
N GLY A 414 -18.14 5.25 11.72
CA GLY A 414 -18.88 6.49 11.99
C GLY A 414 -20.13 6.29 12.88
N GLY A 415 -20.46 5.05 13.23
CA GLY A 415 -21.65 4.67 14.01
C GLY A 415 -21.52 3.26 14.60
N GLY A 416 -22.60 2.74 15.18
CA GLY A 416 -22.62 1.37 15.70
C GLY A 416 -22.55 0.35 14.55
N ALA A 417 -21.45 -0.38 14.45
CA ALA A 417 -21.26 -1.45 13.49
C ALA A 417 -20.83 -2.75 14.21
N SER A 418 -21.18 -3.89 13.62
CA SER A 418 -20.65 -5.19 13.99
C SER A 418 -19.42 -5.51 13.14
N THR A 419 -18.32 -5.88 13.78
CA THR A 419 -17.07 -6.27 13.09
C THR A 419 -16.80 -7.74 13.27
N GLN A 420 -16.50 -8.43 12.17
CA GLN A 420 -16.06 -9.83 12.20
C GLN A 420 -14.67 -9.94 11.58
N LEU A 421 -13.72 -10.50 12.32
CA LEU A 421 -12.41 -10.88 11.81
C LEU A 421 -12.55 -12.22 11.09
N LEU A 422 -12.29 -12.24 9.79
CA LEU A 422 -12.37 -13.48 9.03
C LEU A 422 -11.05 -14.22 8.98
N LEU A 423 -9.95 -13.46 8.92
CA LEU A 423 -8.65 -14.01 8.58
C LEU A 423 -7.52 -13.23 9.24
N ALA A 424 -6.51 -13.97 9.67
CA ALA A 424 -5.24 -13.43 10.15
C ALA A 424 -4.12 -14.12 9.35
N GLY A 425 -3.52 -13.39 8.41
CA GLY A 425 -2.41 -13.92 7.60
C GLY A 425 -1.11 -13.91 8.40
N THR A 426 -0.21 -14.87 8.14
CA THR A 426 1.19 -14.85 8.57
C THR A 426 2.04 -13.99 7.65
#